data_AF-A0AAN6PV80-F1
#
_entry.id   AF-A0AAN6PV80-F1
#
_cell.length_a   1.000
_cell.length_b   1.000
_cell.length_c   1.000
_cell.angle_alpha   90.00
_cell.angle_beta   90.00
_cell.angle_gamma   90.00
#
_symmetry.space_group_name_H-M   'P 1'
#
loop_
_entity.id
_entity.type
_entity.pdbx_description
1 polymer ?
#
loop_
_entity_poly.entity_id
_entity_poly.type
_entity_poly.pdbx_seq_one_letter_code
_entity_poly.pdbx_strand_id
1 'polypeptide(L)'
;MQGMYSRTLFVTLADGREVVVQFRTEQLDLDAFNIARDALGDVVPHATALPDEELEAAGAWAYSFNRLPGTVWVRGMAGRGAEGRIAVNKSLGQVFARGWLAEGSGEAVTKRVRPHLEVVLASELEAVTPYRALLQGLLDRVDEFGRLPPWVTHYDVNDVNVLIDDGDCSVTGVIDWELSAPKPFGVRFGLIHTLAGEFTGGEFRMPDEFELAEGEFWKELFGGMPKETRAVLEENINLVQDAVILGTLLDAFFWEEGKVGCG
;
A
#
# COMPACT_ATOMS: atom_id res chain seq x y z
N MET A 1 5.72 17.45 -9.21
CA MET A 1 6.63 16.36 -8.82
C MET A 1 6.84 15.50 -10.05
N GLN A 2 8.05 15.00 -10.31
CA GLN A 2 8.32 14.13 -11.45
C GLN A 2 8.41 12.70 -10.90
N GLY A 3 7.51 11.82 -11.35
CA GLY A 3 7.63 10.39 -11.11
C GLY A 3 8.53 9.75 -12.16
N MET A 4 9.00 8.53 -11.91
CA MET A 4 9.88 7.80 -12.83
C MET A 4 9.29 7.70 -14.25
N TYR A 5 7.97 7.54 -14.34
CA TYR A 5 7.23 7.37 -15.60
C TYR A 5 6.21 8.49 -15.88
N SER A 6 6.27 9.59 -15.12
CA SER A 6 5.21 10.58 -15.18
C SER A 6 5.64 12.02 -14.92
N ARG A 7 4.93 12.94 -15.57
CA ARG A 7 4.99 14.38 -15.31
C ARG A 7 3.67 14.85 -14.74
N THR A 8 3.71 15.29 -13.48
CA THR A 8 2.52 15.75 -12.74
C THR A 8 2.45 17.27 -12.66
N LEU A 9 1.30 17.83 -13.00
CA LEU A 9 0.97 19.25 -12.95
C LEU A 9 -0.23 19.49 -12.02
N PHE A 10 -0.18 20.56 -11.24
CA PHE A 10 -1.33 21.06 -10.49
C PHE A 10 -1.97 22.18 -11.32
N VAL A 11 -3.27 22.03 -11.61
CA VAL A 11 -3.99 22.92 -12.51
C VAL A 11 -5.24 23.44 -11.81
N THR A 12 -5.45 24.74 -11.88
CA THR A 12 -6.74 25.36 -11.51
C THR A 12 -7.54 25.55 -12.79
N LEU A 13 -8.69 24.89 -12.87
CA LEU A 13 -9.61 25.00 -14.00
C LEU A 13 -10.30 26.38 -13.99
N ALA A 14 -10.90 26.76 -15.12
CA ALA A 14 -11.60 28.04 -15.26
C ALA A 14 -12.79 28.20 -14.30
N ASP A 15 -13.36 27.09 -13.82
CA ASP A 15 -14.43 27.06 -12.82
C ASP A 15 -13.91 27.06 -11.37
N GLY A 16 -12.60 27.22 -11.17
CA GLY A 16 -11.95 27.28 -9.86
C GLY A 16 -11.63 25.92 -9.24
N ARG A 17 -12.02 24.80 -9.86
CA ARG A 17 -11.64 23.47 -9.35
C ARG A 17 -10.15 23.24 -9.50
N GLU A 18 -9.52 22.69 -8.47
CA GLU A 18 -8.14 22.23 -8.53
C GLU A 18 -8.09 20.75 -8.91
N VAL A 19 -7.30 20.44 -9.94
CA VAL A 19 -7.05 19.09 -10.41
C VAL A 19 -5.56 18.82 -10.51
N VAL A 20 -5.21 17.55 -10.43
CA VAL A 20 -3.87 17.07 -10.73
C VAL A 20 -3.93 16.43 -12.11
N VAL A 21 -3.09 16.87 -13.03
CA VAL A 21 -2.95 16.29 -14.37
C VAL A 21 -1.64 15.55 -14.44
N GLN A 22 -1.67 14.29 -14.89
CA GLN A 22 -0.49 13.47 -15.06
C GLN A 22 -0.35 13.04 -16.51
N PHE A 23 0.80 13.32 -17.10
CA PHE A 23 1.21 12.76 -18.40
C PHE A 23 2.14 11.58 -18.15
N ARG A 24 1.92 10.47 -18.85
CA ARG A 24 2.64 9.21 -18.62
C ARG A 24 3.13 8.61 -19.93
N THR A 25 4.20 7.83 -19.84
CA THR A 25 4.71 6.99 -20.93
C THR A 25 4.16 5.56 -20.88
N GLU A 26 3.27 5.28 -19.93
CA GLU A 26 2.61 3.98 -19.73
C GLU A 26 1.16 4.22 -19.31
N GLN A 27 0.29 3.28 -19.67
CA GLN A 27 -1.12 3.33 -19.28
C GLN A 27 -1.28 3.09 -17.78
N LEU A 28 -2.15 3.89 -17.17
CA LEU A 28 -2.55 3.76 -15.78
C LEU A 28 -3.64 2.68 -15.64
N ASP A 29 -3.48 1.78 -14.67
CA ASP A 29 -4.56 0.89 -14.25
C ASP A 29 -5.61 1.68 -13.45
N LEU A 30 -6.69 2.11 -14.11
CA LEU A 30 -7.78 2.83 -13.46
C LEU A 30 -8.61 1.95 -12.53
N ASP A 31 -8.62 0.63 -12.74
CA ASP A 31 -9.40 -0.28 -11.90
C ASP A 31 -8.81 -0.34 -10.49
N ALA A 32 -7.49 -0.22 -10.35
CA ALA A 32 -6.83 -0.12 -9.05
C ALA A 32 -7.36 1.07 -8.23
N PHE A 33 -7.52 2.24 -8.86
CA PHE A 33 -8.09 3.43 -8.21
C PHE A 33 -9.57 3.25 -7.87
N ASN A 34 -10.35 2.69 -8.81
CA ASN A 34 -11.79 2.48 -8.61
C ASN A 34 -12.06 1.50 -7.47
N ILE A 35 -11.39 0.34 -7.45
CA ILE A 35 -11.51 -0.66 -6.38
C ILE A 35 -11.14 -0.05 -5.02
N ALA A 36 -10.02 0.69 -4.96
CA ALA A 36 -9.58 1.30 -3.71
C ALA A 36 -10.55 2.38 -3.24
N ARG A 37 -11.06 3.22 -4.15
CA ARG A 37 -12.00 4.29 -3.83
C ARG A 37 -13.38 3.76 -3.43
N ASP A 38 -13.85 2.68 -4.03
CA ASP A 38 -15.13 2.05 -3.67
C ASP A 38 -15.10 1.51 -2.22
N ALA A 39 -13.94 1.00 -1.77
CA ALA A 39 -13.79 0.51 -0.41
C ALA A 39 -13.44 1.62 0.60
N LEU A 40 -12.51 2.51 0.25
CA LEU A 40 -11.91 3.47 1.19
C LEU A 40 -12.51 4.88 1.10
N GLY A 41 -13.30 5.15 0.06
CA GLY A 41 -13.97 6.44 -0.15
C GLY A 41 -13.02 7.55 -0.60
N ASP A 42 -13.32 8.78 -0.16
CA ASP A 42 -12.69 10.00 -0.68
C ASP A 42 -11.21 10.21 -0.31
N VAL A 43 -10.64 9.33 0.50
CA VAL A 43 -9.19 9.32 0.77
C VAL A 43 -8.39 8.80 -0.44
N VAL A 44 -9.05 8.19 -1.43
CA VAL A 44 -8.44 7.73 -2.68
C VAL A 44 -8.81 8.73 -3.79
N PRO A 45 -7.84 9.19 -4.60
CA PRO A 45 -8.15 10.12 -5.68
C PRO A 45 -9.04 9.45 -6.73
N HIS A 46 -10.03 10.18 -7.21
CA HIS A 46 -10.80 9.83 -8.39
C HIS A 46 -9.95 10.08 -9.63
N ALA A 47 -9.57 9.02 -10.33
CA ALA A 47 -8.76 9.06 -11.54
C ALA A 47 -9.64 8.99 -12.80
N THR A 48 -9.37 9.84 -13.79
CA THR A 48 -10.08 9.86 -15.07
C THR A 48 -9.08 9.92 -16.22
N ALA A 49 -9.22 9.06 -17.22
CA ALA A 49 -8.45 9.19 -18.46
C ALA A 49 -8.86 10.45 -19.23
N LEU A 50 -7.88 11.12 -19.82
CA LEU A 50 -8.06 12.24 -20.73
C LEU A 50 -7.65 11.76 -22.14
N PRO A 51 -8.57 11.15 -22.91
CA PRO A 51 -8.23 10.58 -24.20
C PRO A 51 -7.82 11.68 -25.17
N ASP A 52 -6.73 11.42 -25.89
CA ASP A 52 -6.17 12.33 -26.89
C ASP A 52 -5.41 11.51 -27.95
N GLU A 53 -5.93 11.48 -29.17
CA GLU A 53 -5.39 10.64 -30.24
C GLU A 53 -3.95 11.00 -30.62
N GLU A 54 -3.55 12.27 -30.50
CA GLU A 54 -2.21 12.72 -30.83
C GLU A 54 -1.20 12.27 -29.76
N LEU A 55 -1.56 12.40 -28.47
CA LEU A 55 -0.76 11.87 -27.37
C LEU A 55 -0.64 10.35 -27.44
N GLU A 56 -1.75 9.65 -27.66
CA GLU A 56 -1.76 8.19 -27.73
C GLU A 56 -0.92 7.69 -28.92
N ALA A 57 -1.01 8.35 -30.09
CA ALA A 57 -0.16 8.05 -31.24
C ALA A 57 1.34 8.31 -30.97
N ALA A 58 1.65 9.25 -30.08
CA ALA A 58 3.01 9.52 -29.60
C ALA A 58 3.48 8.59 -28.47
N GLY A 59 2.65 7.62 -28.05
CA GLY A 59 2.97 6.70 -26.96
C GLY A 59 2.90 7.36 -25.57
N ALA A 60 2.01 8.35 -25.42
CA ALA A 60 1.77 9.05 -24.17
C ALA A 60 0.28 9.01 -23.79
N TRP A 61 0.01 9.05 -22.49
CA TRP A 61 -1.35 9.07 -21.95
C TRP A 61 -1.50 10.19 -20.93
N ALA A 62 -2.69 10.79 -20.88
CA ALA A 62 -3.01 11.84 -19.94
C ALA A 62 -4.13 11.40 -19.00
N TYR A 63 -4.00 11.78 -17.72
CA TYR A 63 -4.96 11.46 -16.67
C TYR A 63 -5.22 12.70 -15.81
N SER A 64 -6.45 12.82 -15.32
CA SER A 64 -6.87 13.83 -14.34
C SER A 64 -7.21 13.15 -13.03
N PHE A 65 -6.86 13.80 -11.92
CA PHE A 65 -7.25 13.41 -10.57
C PHE A 65 -7.83 14.61 -9.84
N ASN A 66 -8.82 14.40 -8.98
CA ASN A 66 -9.20 15.44 -8.02
C ASN A 66 -8.04 15.69 -7.06
N ARG A 67 -7.80 16.95 -6.70
CA ARG A 67 -6.81 17.28 -5.69
C ARG A 67 -7.34 16.88 -4.32
N LEU A 68 -6.63 15.96 -3.66
CA LEU A 68 -6.89 15.61 -2.26
C LEU A 68 -6.36 16.72 -1.33
N PRO A 69 -7.04 16.98 -0.19
CA PRO A 69 -6.55 17.91 0.81
C PRO A 69 -5.34 17.33 1.57
N GLY A 70 -4.68 18.19 2.34
CA GLY A 70 -3.57 17.81 3.22
C GLY A 70 -2.19 18.03 2.63
N THR A 71 -1.19 17.75 3.47
CA THR A 71 0.24 17.88 3.18
C THR A 71 0.85 16.48 3.12
N VAL A 72 1.76 16.24 2.17
CA VAL A 72 2.50 14.96 2.08
C VAL A 72 3.20 14.67 3.41
N TRP A 73 3.06 13.45 3.93
CA TRP A 73 3.46 13.05 5.26
C TRP A 73 4.92 13.43 5.59
N VAL A 74 5.87 13.14 4.70
CA VAL A 74 7.30 13.49 4.87
C VAL A 74 7.53 14.98 5.11
N ARG A 75 6.66 15.85 4.59
CA ARG A 75 6.74 17.32 4.78
C ARG A 75 5.98 17.75 6.03
N GLY A 76 4.82 17.16 6.30
CA GLY A 76 3.97 17.51 7.43
C GLY A 76 4.52 17.06 8.80
N MET A 77 5.47 16.10 8.81
CA MET A 77 6.08 15.58 10.04
C MET A 77 7.24 16.37 10.61
N ALA A 78 7.77 17.34 9.89
CA ALA A 78 8.92 18.10 10.36
C ALA A 78 8.61 18.69 11.76
N GLY A 79 9.30 18.16 12.79
CA GLY A 79 9.12 18.58 14.19
C GLY A 79 8.01 17.89 14.99
N ARG A 80 7.28 16.90 14.43
CA ARG A 80 6.20 16.19 15.15
C ARG A 80 6.63 14.94 15.92
N GLY A 81 7.81 14.40 15.62
CA GLY A 81 8.40 13.27 16.34
C GLY A 81 7.47 12.05 16.44
N ALA A 82 7.59 11.31 17.55
CA ALA A 82 6.86 10.07 17.77
C ALA A 82 5.33 10.25 17.82
N GLU A 83 4.84 11.33 18.44
CA GLU A 83 3.38 11.58 18.56
C GLU A 83 2.70 11.70 17.19
N GLY A 84 3.31 12.41 16.25
CA GLY A 84 2.79 12.52 14.88
C GLY A 84 2.79 11.17 14.18
N ARG A 85 3.86 10.36 14.32
CA ARG A 85 3.94 9.03 13.69
C ARG A 85 2.87 8.09 14.23
N ILE A 86 2.64 8.09 15.54
CA ILE A 86 1.56 7.32 16.18
C ILE A 86 0.20 7.77 15.64
N ALA A 87 -0.05 9.07 15.54
CA ALA A 87 -1.31 9.61 15.03
C ALA A 87 -1.57 9.23 13.56
N VAL A 88 -0.54 9.27 12.71
CA VAL A 88 -0.68 8.84 11.31
C VAL A 88 -0.95 7.34 11.22
N ASN A 89 -0.19 6.50 11.92
CA ASN A 89 -0.40 5.04 11.92
C ASN A 89 -1.81 4.68 12.42
N LYS A 90 -2.24 5.32 13.50
CA LYS A 90 -3.61 5.23 14.01
C LYS A 90 -4.64 5.54 12.92
N SER A 91 -4.48 6.68 12.23
CA SER A 91 -5.41 7.12 11.20
C SER A 91 -5.38 6.23 9.94
N LEU A 92 -4.21 5.69 9.56
CA LEU A 92 -4.11 4.67 8.52
C LEU A 92 -4.88 3.40 8.88
N GLY A 93 -4.83 2.97 10.14
CA GLY A 93 -5.62 1.84 10.63
C GLY A 93 -7.12 2.08 10.41
N GLN A 94 -7.61 3.28 10.74
CA GLN A 94 -9.01 3.67 10.51
C GLN A 94 -9.39 3.68 9.02
N VAL A 95 -8.49 4.17 8.16
CA VAL A 95 -8.69 4.17 6.72
C VAL A 95 -8.83 2.74 6.20
N PHE A 96 -7.84 1.87 6.49
CA PHE A 96 -7.77 0.51 5.97
C PHE A 96 -8.76 -0.45 6.61
N ALA A 97 -9.40 -0.11 7.74
CA ALA A 97 -10.50 -0.88 8.33
C ALA A 97 -11.69 -1.11 7.39
N ARG A 98 -11.83 -0.25 6.38
CA ARG A 98 -12.89 -0.32 5.36
C ARG A 98 -12.47 -1.10 4.11
N GLY A 99 -11.25 -1.63 4.07
CA GLY A 99 -10.66 -2.26 2.87
C GLY A 99 -11.20 -3.65 2.52
N TRP A 100 -12.19 -4.18 3.25
CA TRP A 100 -12.77 -5.49 2.96
C TRP A 100 -13.43 -5.54 1.59
N LEU A 101 -13.21 -6.64 0.85
CA LEU A 101 -13.86 -6.92 -0.42
C LEU A 101 -14.64 -8.24 -0.34
N ALA A 102 -15.78 -8.32 -1.05
CA ALA A 102 -16.70 -9.45 -0.96
C ALA A 102 -16.24 -10.73 -1.69
N GLU A 103 -15.25 -10.61 -2.58
CA GLU A 103 -14.74 -11.73 -3.38
C GLU A 103 -13.85 -12.68 -2.55
N GLY A 104 -13.33 -13.74 -3.16
CA GLY A 104 -12.36 -14.63 -2.52
C GLY A 104 -10.92 -14.29 -2.91
N SER A 105 -9.95 -14.54 -2.03
CA SER A 105 -8.53 -14.25 -2.31
C SER A 105 -7.81 -15.30 -3.17
N GLY A 106 -8.47 -16.41 -3.53
CA GLY A 106 -7.81 -17.55 -4.19
C GLY A 106 -7.11 -17.20 -5.51
N GLU A 107 -7.70 -16.30 -6.30
CA GLU A 107 -7.08 -15.82 -7.54
C GLU A 107 -5.83 -14.96 -7.26
N ALA A 108 -5.90 -14.06 -6.27
CA ALA A 108 -4.76 -13.25 -5.87
C ALA A 108 -3.60 -14.12 -5.34
N VAL A 109 -3.91 -15.19 -4.60
CA VAL A 109 -2.92 -16.18 -4.17
C VAL A 109 -2.25 -16.83 -5.38
N THR A 110 -3.05 -17.36 -6.30
CA THR A 110 -2.56 -18.14 -7.44
C THR A 110 -1.76 -17.29 -8.43
N LYS A 111 -2.23 -16.08 -8.72
CA LYS A 111 -1.66 -15.22 -9.78
C LYS A 111 -0.57 -14.27 -9.30
N ARG A 112 -0.52 -13.95 -8.00
CA ARG A 112 0.37 -12.90 -7.47
C ARG A 112 1.24 -13.40 -6.32
N VAL A 113 0.66 -13.99 -5.28
CA VAL A 113 1.41 -14.36 -4.06
C VAL A 113 2.33 -15.54 -4.32
N ARG A 114 1.80 -16.65 -4.84
CA ARG A 114 2.57 -17.87 -5.11
C ARG A 114 3.72 -17.61 -6.10
N PRO A 115 3.51 -17.01 -7.28
CA PRO A 115 4.59 -16.79 -8.24
C PRO A 115 5.72 -15.93 -7.68
N HIS A 116 5.40 -14.88 -6.92
CA HIS A 116 6.41 -14.02 -6.29
C HIS A 116 7.21 -14.80 -5.24
N LEU A 117 6.55 -15.56 -4.38
CA LEU A 117 7.20 -16.41 -3.40
C LEU A 117 8.11 -17.48 -4.03
N GLU A 118 7.67 -18.15 -5.09
CA GLU A 118 8.46 -19.13 -5.86
C GLU A 118 9.71 -18.49 -6.46
N VAL A 119 9.56 -17.29 -7.01
CA VAL A 119 10.67 -16.50 -7.58
C VAL A 119 11.69 -16.11 -6.52
N VAL A 120 11.26 -15.61 -5.36
CA VAL A 120 12.16 -15.27 -4.24
C VAL A 120 12.90 -16.52 -3.76
N LEU A 121 12.19 -17.63 -3.60
CA LEU A 121 12.78 -18.89 -3.15
C LEU A 121 13.79 -19.47 -4.17
N ALA A 122 13.54 -19.31 -5.46
CA ALA A 122 14.44 -19.74 -6.53
C ALA A 122 15.66 -18.81 -6.71
N SER A 123 15.63 -17.61 -6.13
CA SER A 123 16.73 -16.65 -6.24
C SER A 123 18.03 -17.18 -5.63
N GLU A 124 19.16 -16.83 -6.25
CA GLU A 124 20.51 -17.07 -5.73
C GLU A 124 21.00 -15.94 -4.81
N LEU A 125 20.17 -14.91 -4.56
CA LEU A 125 20.53 -13.78 -3.71
C LEU A 125 20.89 -14.25 -2.29
N GLU A 126 22.10 -13.89 -1.84
CA GLU A 126 22.64 -14.35 -0.54
C GLU A 126 21.73 -13.91 0.62
N ALA A 127 21.16 -12.71 0.54
CA ALA A 127 20.23 -12.15 1.53
C ALA A 127 18.96 -12.99 1.74
N VAL A 128 18.56 -13.83 0.78
CA VAL A 128 17.40 -14.74 0.92
C VAL A 128 17.75 -15.96 1.78
N THR A 129 19.03 -16.34 1.86
CA THR A 129 19.49 -17.58 2.51
C THR A 129 18.99 -17.77 3.94
N PRO A 130 19.04 -16.77 4.83
CA PRO A 130 18.53 -16.90 6.20
C PRO A 130 17.03 -17.20 6.27
N TYR A 131 16.27 -16.86 5.24
CA TYR A 131 14.81 -16.94 5.21
C TYR A 131 14.28 -18.14 4.41
N ARG A 132 15.13 -18.91 3.73
CA ARG A 132 14.68 -20.01 2.84
C ARG A 132 13.78 -21.03 3.52
N ALA A 133 14.11 -21.43 4.74
CA ALA A 133 13.29 -22.39 5.49
C ALA A 133 11.90 -21.83 5.81
N LEU A 134 11.83 -20.55 6.17
CA LEU A 134 10.58 -19.85 6.42
C LEU A 134 9.76 -19.68 5.12
N LEU A 135 10.39 -19.20 4.05
CA LEU A 135 9.76 -19.03 2.74
C LEU A 135 9.22 -20.37 2.20
N GLN A 136 9.96 -21.47 2.36
CA GLN A 136 9.49 -22.81 2.00
C GLN A 136 8.26 -23.21 2.83
N GLY A 137 8.30 -23.01 4.16
CA GLY A 137 7.16 -23.32 5.02
C GLY A 137 5.90 -22.47 4.75
N LEU A 138 6.08 -21.24 4.25
CA LEU A 138 5.00 -20.39 3.76
C LEU A 138 4.50 -20.87 2.39
N LEU A 139 5.39 -21.33 1.51
CA LEU A 139 5.04 -21.85 0.18
C LEU A 139 4.24 -23.15 0.29
N ASP A 140 4.62 -24.05 1.21
CA ASP A 140 3.94 -25.32 1.45
C ASP A 140 2.46 -25.13 1.88
N ARG A 141 2.15 -23.97 2.47
CA ARG A 141 0.81 -23.60 2.96
C ARG A 141 0.18 -22.46 2.18
N VAL A 142 0.72 -22.07 1.02
CA VAL A 142 0.34 -20.82 0.36
C VAL A 142 -1.14 -20.77 -0.05
N ASP A 143 -1.75 -21.92 -0.34
CA ASP A 143 -3.19 -22.00 -0.64
C ASP A 143 -4.08 -21.67 0.56
N GLU A 144 -3.57 -21.85 1.79
CA GLU A 144 -4.32 -21.51 3.01
C GLU A 144 -4.60 -20.00 3.08
N PHE A 145 -3.71 -19.15 2.55
CA PHE A 145 -3.95 -17.70 2.49
C PHE A 145 -5.21 -17.34 1.68
N GLY A 146 -5.68 -18.22 0.80
CA GLY A 146 -6.93 -18.05 0.07
C GLY A 146 -8.17 -18.01 0.98
N ARG A 147 -8.04 -18.49 2.23
CA ARG A 147 -9.09 -18.44 3.27
C ARG A 147 -9.23 -17.06 3.91
N LEU A 148 -8.21 -16.22 3.83
CA LEU A 148 -8.29 -14.85 4.32
C LEU A 148 -9.09 -14.00 3.31
N PRO A 149 -9.94 -13.07 3.79
CA PRO A 149 -10.71 -12.23 2.90
C PRO A 149 -9.78 -11.36 2.05
N PRO A 150 -10.15 -11.03 0.81
CA PRO A 150 -9.41 -10.08 0.02
C PRO A 150 -9.57 -8.70 0.65
N TRP A 151 -8.48 -7.95 0.59
CA TRP A 151 -8.41 -6.62 1.17
C TRP A 151 -7.83 -5.65 0.14
N VAL A 152 -8.33 -4.42 0.14
CA VAL A 152 -7.71 -3.30 -0.55
C VAL A 152 -6.38 -3.02 0.12
N THR A 153 -5.31 -3.12 -0.67
CA THR A 153 -3.95 -2.95 -0.20
C THR A 153 -3.22 -2.02 -1.13
N HIS A 154 -2.52 -1.05 -0.56
CA HIS A 154 -1.65 -0.17 -1.31
C HIS A 154 -0.35 -0.90 -1.68
N TYR A 155 0.18 -0.66 -2.89
CA TYR A 155 1.43 -1.30 -3.34
C TYR A 155 2.67 -0.77 -2.60
N ASP A 156 2.73 0.54 -2.37
CA ASP A 156 3.89 1.24 -1.82
C ASP A 156 3.42 2.34 -0.86
N VAL A 157 2.81 1.95 0.27
CA VAL A 157 2.38 2.93 1.27
C VAL A 157 3.61 3.41 2.05
N ASN A 158 3.93 4.68 1.89
CA ASN A 158 5.09 5.33 2.48
C ASN A 158 4.77 6.80 2.80
N ASP A 159 5.74 7.52 3.37
CA ASP A 159 5.60 8.91 3.77
C ASP A 159 5.51 9.93 2.61
N VAL A 160 5.75 9.50 1.36
CA VAL A 160 5.53 10.34 0.17
C VAL A 160 4.18 10.11 -0.50
N ASN A 161 3.52 8.99 -0.21
CA ASN A 161 2.23 8.59 -0.77
C ASN A 161 1.04 8.78 0.19
N VAL A 162 1.30 9.23 1.41
CA VAL A 162 0.26 9.58 2.40
C VAL A 162 0.16 11.09 2.56
N LEU A 163 -1.07 11.62 2.53
CA LEU A 163 -1.39 13.00 2.84
C LEU A 163 -2.01 13.09 4.25
N ILE A 164 -1.58 14.07 5.03
CA ILE A 164 -2.02 14.27 6.41
C ILE A 164 -2.56 15.69 6.63
N ASP A 165 -3.47 15.83 7.57
CA ASP A 165 -3.89 17.12 8.10
C ASP A 165 -2.79 17.71 9.00
N ASP A 166 -2.44 18.99 8.79
CA ASP A 166 -1.41 19.66 9.57
C ASP A 166 -1.87 20.03 11.00
N GLY A 167 -3.15 19.94 11.32
CA GLY A 167 -3.65 20.12 12.68
C GLY A 167 -3.38 18.88 13.53
N ASP A 168 -3.91 17.74 13.11
CA ASP A 168 -4.03 16.53 13.94
C ASP A 168 -3.32 15.28 13.40
N CYS A 169 -2.63 15.38 12.26
CA CYS A 169 -1.98 14.25 11.58
C CYS A 169 -2.94 13.15 11.12
N SER A 170 -4.23 13.43 11.01
CA SER A 170 -5.19 12.50 10.39
C SER A 170 -4.87 12.33 8.91
N VAL A 171 -5.02 11.11 8.41
CA VAL A 171 -4.83 10.79 6.99
C VAL A 171 -5.99 11.38 6.21
N THR A 172 -5.66 12.27 5.29
CA THR A 172 -6.61 12.97 4.42
C THR A 172 -6.59 12.42 2.99
N GLY A 173 -5.55 11.68 2.64
CA GLY A 173 -5.42 11.04 1.33
C GLY A 173 -4.32 9.99 1.27
N VAL A 174 -4.50 9.02 0.39
CA VAL A 174 -3.48 8.06 -0.04
C VAL A 174 -3.45 8.11 -1.56
N ILE A 175 -2.28 8.35 -2.15
CA ILE A 175 -2.08 8.53 -3.59
C ILE A 175 -1.21 7.42 -4.16
N ASP A 176 -1.11 7.35 -5.49
CA ASP A 176 -0.24 6.39 -6.22
C ASP A 176 -0.71 4.92 -6.18
N TRP A 177 -1.99 4.71 -6.48
CA TRP A 177 -2.64 3.39 -6.43
C TRP A 177 -2.37 2.49 -7.63
N GLU A 178 -1.61 2.93 -8.63
CA GLU A 178 -1.53 2.30 -9.96
C GLU A 178 -0.96 0.88 -10.01
N LEU A 179 -0.16 0.50 -9.02
CA LEU A 179 0.36 -0.87 -8.88
C LEU A 179 -0.38 -1.67 -7.79
N SER A 180 -1.38 -1.05 -7.16
CA SER A 180 -2.12 -1.63 -6.06
C SER A 180 -3.13 -2.63 -6.58
N ALA A 181 -3.25 -3.73 -5.86
CA ALA A 181 -4.23 -4.74 -6.22
C ALA A 181 -4.64 -5.52 -4.98
N PRO A 182 -5.91 -5.97 -4.90
CA PRO A 182 -6.35 -6.76 -3.76
C PRO A 182 -5.48 -8.01 -3.53
N LYS A 183 -5.22 -8.28 -2.26
CA LYS A 183 -4.49 -9.46 -1.77
C LYS A 183 -5.19 -10.04 -0.54
N PRO A 184 -4.89 -11.29 -0.15
CA PRO A 184 -5.34 -11.79 1.15
C PRO A 184 -4.95 -10.83 2.27
N PHE A 185 -5.86 -10.63 3.24
CA PHE A 185 -5.61 -9.81 4.42
C PHE A 185 -4.25 -10.17 5.05
N GLY A 186 -3.48 -9.15 5.47
CA GLY A 186 -2.15 -9.33 6.05
C GLY A 186 -1.01 -9.25 5.04
N VAL A 187 -1.16 -9.77 3.82
CA VAL A 187 -0.06 -9.91 2.83
C VAL A 187 0.57 -8.57 2.39
N ARG A 188 -0.08 -7.44 2.63
CA ARG A 188 0.47 -6.10 2.32
C ARG A 188 0.53 -5.15 3.51
N PHE A 189 0.32 -5.67 4.71
CA PHE A 189 0.50 -4.88 5.92
C PHE A 189 1.92 -4.99 6.48
N GLY A 190 2.84 -5.69 5.81
CA GLY A 190 4.26 -5.67 6.13
C GLY A 190 4.89 -4.27 6.04
N LEU A 191 4.45 -3.45 5.07
CA LEU A 191 4.86 -2.05 4.93
C LEU A 191 4.56 -1.19 6.16
N ILE A 192 3.57 -1.56 7.01
CA ILE A 192 3.26 -0.82 8.23
C ILE A 192 4.45 -0.79 9.20
N HIS A 193 5.29 -1.82 9.20
CA HIS A 193 6.52 -1.79 9.99
C HIS A 193 7.44 -0.64 9.56
N THR A 194 7.53 -0.33 8.27
CA THR A 194 8.33 0.82 7.81
C THR A 194 7.74 2.15 8.25
N LEU A 195 6.41 2.25 8.32
CA LEU A 195 5.68 3.45 8.75
C LEU A 195 5.70 3.66 10.27
N ALA A 196 5.83 2.60 11.05
CA ALA A 196 5.97 2.64 12.50
C ALA A 196 7.41 2.98 12.94
N GLY A 197 8.40 2.70 12.07
CA GLY A 197 9.81 3.01 12.29
C GLY A 197 10.26 4.34 11.69
N GLU A 198 11.58 4.48 11.55
CA GLU A 198 12.23 5.67 10.99
C GLU A 198 13.43 5.26 10.13
N PHE A 199 13.65 5.95 9.01
CA PHE A 199 14.91 5.85 8.27
C PHE A 199 15.84 6.99 8.66
N THR A 200 16.96 6.66 9.31
CA THR A 200 17.99 7.65 9.69
C THR A 200 19.33 7.26 9.07
N GLY A 201 19.87 8.13 8.22
CA GLY A 201 21.18 7.89 7.59
C GLY A 201 21.19 6.71 6.60
N GLY A 202 20.03 6.37 6.03
CA GLY A 202 19.89 5.23 5.12
C GLY A 202 19.62 3.90 5.82
N GLU A 203 19.53 3.88 7.15
CA GLU A 203 19.22 2.69 7.94
C GLU A 203 17.84 2.79 8.59
N PHE A 204 17.10 1.68 8.53
CA PHE A 204 15.85 1.53 9.28
C PHE A 204 16.14 1.41 10.78
N ARG A 205 15.34 2.11 11.59
CA ARG A 205 15.39 2.09 13.05
C ARG A 205 14.01 1.86 13.62
N MET A 206 13.95 1.03 14.65
CA MET A 206 12.80 0.87 15.52
C MET A 206 13.00 1.78 16.75
N PRO A 207 12.36 2.97 16.78
CA PRO A 207 12.41 3.85 17.96
C PRO A 207 11.67 3.24 19.15
N ASP A 208 11.82 3.82 20.34
CA ASP A 208 11.18 3.31 21.57
C ASP A 208 9.64 3.24 21.44
N GLU A 209 9.03 4.11 20.63
CA GLU A 209 7.59 4.13 20.38
C GLU A 209 7.14 3.27 19.19
N PHE A 210 8.04 2.48 18.59
CA PHE A 210 7.74 1.63 17.43
C PHE A 210 6.52 0.73 17.66
N GLU A 211 6.55 -0.06 18.74
CA GLU A 211 5.48 -1.00 19.08
C GLU A 211 4.16 -0.27 19.36
N LEU A 212 4.23 0.95 19.89
CA LEU A 212 3.04 1.77 20.14
C LEU A 212 2.43 2.28 18.83
N ALA A 213 3.26 2.76 17.89
CA ALA A 213 2.80 3.22 16.58
C ALA A 213 2.18 2.07 15.77
N GLU A 214 2.85 0.93 15.72
CA GLU A 214 2.33 -0.28 15.06
C GLU A 214 1.06 -0.78 15.76
N GLY A 215 1.05 -0.80 17.08
CA GLY A 215 -0.10 -1.24 17.89
C GLY A 215 -1.34 -0.38 17.67
N GLU A 216 -1.20 0.95 17.58
CA GLU A 216 -2.36 1.82 17.30
C GLU A 216 -2.90 1.62 15.87
N PHE A 217 -2.05 1.31 14.88
CA PHE A 217 -2.53 0.92 13.55
C PHE A 217 -3.40 -0.33 13.62
N TRP A 218 -2.89 -1.43 14.20
CA TRP A 218 -3.62 -2.69 14.25
C TRP A 218 -4.90 -2.59 15.09
N LYS A 219 -4.84 -1.84 16.20
CA LYS A 219 -6.00 -1.58 17.07
C LYS A 219 -7.12 -0.87 16.32
N GLU A 220 -6.83 0.20 15.58
CA GLU A 220 -7.86 0.91 14.83
C GLU A 220 -8.31 0.12 13.60
N LEU A 221 -7.40 -0.60 12.94
CA LEU A 221 -7.71 -1.48 11.82
C LEU A 221 -8.77 -2.52 12.24
N PHE A 222 -8.50 -3.31 13.28
CA PHE A 222 -9.47 -4.29 13.80
C PHE A 222 -10.67 -3.63 14.49
N GLY A 223 -10.49 -2.47 15.12
CA GLY A 223 -11.55 -1.74 15.80
C GLY A 223 -12.60 -1.14 14.86
N GLY A 224 -12.18 -0.74 13.65
CA GLY A 224 -13.06 -0.15 12.64
C GLY A 224 -13.77 -1.15 11.72
N MET A 225 -13.44 -2.44 11.80
CA MET A 225 -14.06 -3.47 10.96
C MET A 225 -15.47 -3.85 11.42
N PRO A 226 -16.35 -4.30 10.49
CA PRO A 226 -17.57 -5.02 10.85
C PRO A 226 -17.26 -6.25 11.72
N LYS A 227 -18.11 -6.53 12.70
CA LYS A 227 -17.90 -7.61 13.70
C LYS A 227 -17.70 -8.97 13.04
N GLU A 228 -18.44 -9.24 11.97
CA GLU A 228 -18.40 -10.51 11.24
C GLU A 228 -17.06 -10.68 10.53
N THR A 229 -16.56 -9.60 9.91
CA THR A 229 -15.23 -9.61 9.24
C THR A 229 -14.13 -9.82 10.27
N ARG A 230 -14.19 -9.08 11.38
CA ARG A 230 -13.25 -9.20 12.49
C ARG A 230 -13.21 -10.61 13.07
N ALA A 231 -14.37 -11.23 13.31
CA ALA A 231 -14.45 -12.57 13.87
C ALA A 231 -13.75 -13.61 12.97
N VAL A 232 -13.94 -13.53 11.65
CA VAL A 232 -13.24 -14.40 10.68
C VAL A 232 -11.73 -14.27 10.80
N LEU A 233 -11.22 -13.04 10.93
CA LEU A 233 -9.77 -12.79 11.08
C LEU A 233 -9.25 -13.29 12.43
N GLU A 234 -9.98 -13.06 13.52
CA GLU A 234 -9.61 -13.50 14.88
C GLU A 234 -9.60 -15.03 15.00
N GLU A 235 -10.53 -15.74 14.36
CA GLU A 235 -10.53 -17.21 14.28
C GLU A 235 -9.34 -17.77 13.51
N ASN A 236 -8.76 -16.97 12.61
CA ASN A 236 -7.62 -17.36 11.76
C ASN A 236 -6.36 -16.53 12.08
N ILE A 237 -6.20 -16.05 13.32
CA ILE A 237 -5.16 -15.07 13.67
C ILE A 237 -3.73 -15.54 13.37
N ASN A 238 -3.44 -16.83 13.52
CA ASN A 238 -2.13 -17.39 13.17
C ASN A 238 -1.86 -17.29 11.66
N LEU A 239 -2.89 -17.52 10.83
CA LEU A 239 -2.80 -17.39 9.38
C LEU A 239 -2.67 -15.92 8.97
N VAL A 240 -3.32 -15.00 9.69
CA VAL A 240 -3.12 -13.55 9.53
C VAL A 240 -1.68 -13.16 9.83
N GLN A 241 -1.10 -13.67 10.92
CA GLN A 241 0.29 -13.41 11.27
C GLN A 241 1.25 -13.98 10.21
N ASP A 242 1.02 -15.21 9.75
CA ASP A 242 1.78 -15.81 8.65
C ASP A 242 1.70 -14.97 7.36
N ALA A 243 0.51 -14.41 7.07
CA ALA A 243 0.29 -13.53 5.92
C ALA A 243 1.05 -12.21 6.05
N VAL A 244 1.09 -11.60 7.24
CA VAL A 244 1.88 -10.39 7.50
C VAL A 244 3.37 -10.67 7.32
N ILE A 245 3.88 -11.77 7.89
CA ILE A 245 5.29 -12.18 7.73
C ILE A 245 5.62 -12.42 6.26
N LEU A 246 4.76 -13.12 5.53
CA LEU A 246 4.91 -13.32 4.09
C LEU A 246 4.97 -11.98 3.36
N GLY A 247 4.04 -11.07 3.66
CA GLY A 247 4.01 -9.73 3.08
C GLY A 247 5.32 -8.98 3.27
N THR A 248 5.81 -8.90 4.51
CA THR A 248 7.08 -8.27 4.86
C THR A 248 8.25 -8.85 4.06
N LEU A 249 8.32 -10.18 3.90
CA LEU A 249 9.36 -10.82 3.10
C LEU A 249 9.23 -10.51 1.60
N LEU A 250 8.02 -10.50 1.06
CA LEU A 250 7.79 -10.19 -0.36
C LEU A 250 8.04 -8.71 -0.67
N ASP A 251 7.82 -7.81 0.28
CA ASP A 251 8.15 -6.39 0.17
C ASP A 251 9.68 -6.19 0.21
N ALA A 252 10.37 -6.89 1.13
CA ALA A 252 11.82 -6.84 1.23
C ALA A 252 12.54 -7.48 0.03
N PHE A 253 11.96 -8.53 -0.58
CA PHE A 253 12.53 -9.23 -1.74
C PHE A 253 11.69 -8.98 -3.00
N PHE A 254 11.92 -7.84 -3.65
CA PHE A 254 11.18 -7.44 -4.83
C PHE A 254 11.79 -8.02 -6.13
N TRP A 255 10.94 -8.17 -7.15
CA TRP A 255 11.36 -8.61 -8.49
C TRP A 255 11.52 -7.40 -9.41
N GLU A 256 12.72 -7.18 -9.92
CA GLU A 256 13.04 -6.08 -10.83
C GLU A 256 13.94 -6.60 -11.96
N GLU A 257 13.61 -6.24 -13.21
CA GLU A 257 14.40 -6.58 -14.41
C GLU A 257 14.79 -8.08 -14.56
N GLY A 258 13.91 -8.98 -14.13
CA GLY A 258 14.18 -10.43 -14.24
C GLY A 258 15.06 -11.01 -13.14
N LYS A 259 15.30 -10.24 -12.07
CA LYS A 259 16.08 -10.67 -10.90
C LYS A 259 15.37 -10.29 -9.61
N VAL A 260 15.68 -11.03 -8.54
CA VAL A 260 15.23 -10.68 -7.19
C VAL A 260 16.25 -9.72 -6.57
N GLY A 261 15.79 -8.54 -6.18
CA GLY A 261 16.54 -7.57 -5.37
C GLY A 261 16.22 -7.72 -3.89
N CYS A 262 16.88 -6.90 -3.07
CA CYS A 262 16.49 -6.70 -1.67
C CYS A 262 16.55 -5.21 -1.30
N GLY A 263 15.62 -4.75 -0.48
CA GLY A 263 15.49 -3.37 -0.01
C GLY A 263 14.94 -3.27 1.40
#